data_AF-A0A367RBH6-F1
#
_entry.id   AF-A0A367RBH6-F1
#
_cell.length_a   1.000
_cell.length_b   1.000
_cell.length_c   1.000
_cell.angle_alpha   90.00
_cell.angle_beta   90.00
_cell.angle_gamma   90.00
#
_symmetry.space_group_name_H-M   'P 1'
#
loop_
_entity.id
_entity.type
_entity.pdbx_description
1 polymer ?
#
loop_
_entity_poly.entity_id
_entity_poly.type
_entity_poly.pdbx_seq_one_letter_code
_entity_poly.pdbx_strand_id
1 'polypeptide(L)'
;TAKEFKGKDSIKLDIVVAADEVYIIRTGIETNFAKTFLLSASQVYDFSKPLIIAVTSGDENTVFCRLYDAVTKVRIRREWNPNADWASIISEIQSRLTGISSSVPLTQEQPTHPQDLRIKQIRTLLDYPLDLVKEYLQFQDVDRPSLLPTNKIDSLVKTMCLAWAADKFDNPNDAQASYQKYVVEAVANSADELPAIRAWMQQVAKAKAGVT
;
A
#
# COMPACT_ATOMS: atom_id res chain seq x y z
N THR A 1 -7.57 -37.47 -22.24
CA THR A 1 -6.69 -38.13 -21.25
C THR A 1 -6.97 -37.55 -19.88
N ALA A 2 -7.84 -38.17 -19.10
CA ALA A 2 -8.21 -37.70 -17.76
C ALA A 2 -7.14 -38.18 -16.76
N LYS A 3 -6.23 -37.28 -16.39
CA LYS A 3 -5.26 -37.55 -15.32
C LYS A 3 -6.01 -37.36 -14.00
N GLU A 4 -6.57 -38.45 -13.46
CA GLU A 4 -7.17 -38.44 -12.12
C GLU A 4 -6.08 -38.14 -11.07
N PHE A 5 -6.14 -36.97 -10.44
CA PHE A 5 -5.37 -36.66 -9.24
C PHE A 5 -6.04 -37.32 -8.03
N LYS A 6 -5.92 -38.64 -7.90
CA LYS A 6 -6.35 -39.40 -6.71
C LYS A 6 -5.27 -39.32 -5.63
N GLY A 7 -5.66 -38.94 -4.41
CA GLY A 7 -4.88 -39.23 -3.19
C GLY A 7 -4.44 -38.05 -2.33
N LYS A 8 -4.80 -36.81 -2.66
CA LYS A 8 -4.67 -35.68 -1.72
C LYS A 8 -6.05 -35.13 -1.42
N ASP A 9 -6.40 -35.06 -0.13
CA ASP A 9 -7.49 -34.20 0.32
C ASP A 9 -7.20 -32.79 -0.19
N SER A 10 -7.94 -32.39 -1.22
CA SER A 10 -7.77 -31.09 -1.84
C SER A 10 -8.90 -30.22 -1.33
N ILE A 11 -8.55 -29.30 -0.43
CA ILE A 11 -9.46 -28.26 0.02
C ILE A 11 -9.99 -27.54 -1.23
N LYS A 12 -11.31 -27.45 -1.33
CA LYS A 12 -12.00 -26.77 -2.42
C LYS A 12 -12.33 -25.35 -1.99
N LEU A 13 -12.17 -24.42 -2.93
CA LEU A 13 -12.66 -23.06 -2.84
C LEU A 13 -13.98 -23.01 -3.62
N ASP A 14 -15.03 -22.58 -2.93
CA ASP A 14 -16.32 -22.29 -3.53
C ASP A 14 -16.47 -20.77 -3.67
N ILE A 15 -16.52 -20.29 -4.91
CA ILE A 15 -16.78 -18.89 -5.21
C ILE A 15 -18.28 -18.79 -5.52
N VAL A 16 -19.03 -18.23 -4.57
CA VAL A 16 -20.48 -17.99 -4.72
C VAL A 16 -20.68 -16.63 -5.37
N VAL A 17 -21.36 -16.61 -6.52
CA VAL A 17 -21.59 -15.40 -7.32
C VAL A 17 -23.09 -15.14 -7.35
N ALA A 18 -23.50 -13.98 -6.83
CA ALA A 18 -24.86 -13.48 -7.00
C ALA A 18 -24.93 -12.63 -8.29
N ALA A 19 -25.61 -13.14 -9.31
CA ALA A 19 -25.87 -12.46 -10.57
C ALA A 19 -27.39 -12.36 -10.80
N ASP A 20 -27.90 -12.74 -11.97
CA ASP A 20 -29.32 -13.00 -12.21
C ASP A 20 -29.82 -14.21 -11.41
N GLU A 21 -28.96 -15.21 -11.24
CA GLU A 21 -29.12 -16.33 -10.31
C GLU A 21 -27.86 -16.52 -9.43
N VAL A 22 -27.91 -17.45 -8.49
CA VAL A 22 -26.75 -17.82 -7.67
C VAL A 22 -25.95 -18.90 -8.38
N TYR A 23 -24.71 -18.57 -8.73
CA TYR A 23 -23.76 -19.51 -9.33
C TYR A 23 -22.66 -19.89 -8.33
N ILE A 24 -22.15 -21.12 -8.42
CA ILE A 24 -21.03 -21.58 -7.61
C ILE A 24 -19.91 -22.09 -8.52
N ILE A 25 -18.76 -21.42 -8.50
CA ILE A 25 -17.54 -21.89 -9.16
C ILE A 25 -16.72 -22.64 -8.11
N ARG A 26 -16.67 -23.97 -8.23
CA ARG A 26 -15.88 -24.84 -7.35
C ARG A 26 -14.54 -25.18 -7.97
N THR A 27 -13.45 -24.90 -7.26
CA THR A 27 -12.09 -25.18 -7.72
C THR A 27 -11.20 -25.70 -6.57
N GLY A 28 -10.08 -26.35 -6.88
CA GLY A 28 -9.08 -26.65 -5.84
C GLY A 28 -8.35 -25.39 -5.41
N ILE A 29 -8.17 -25.18 -4.10
CA ILE A 29 -7.52 -23.96 -3.57
C ILE A 29 -6.07 -23.79 -4.09
N GLU A 30 -5.40 -24.90 -4.39
CA GLU A 30 -4.02 -24.90 -4.89
C GLU A 30 -3.89 -24.57 -6.38
N THR A 31 -5.00 -24.51 -7.11
CA THR A 31 -4.99 -24.28 -8.56
C THR A 31 -4.55 -22.87 -8.91
N ASN A 32 -3.93 -22.71 -10.07
CA ASN A 32 -3.57 -21.39 -10.61
C ASN A 32 -4.80 -20.48 -10.76
N PHE A 33 -5.95 -21.05 -11.14
CA PHE A 33 -7.22 -20.33 -11.18
C PHE A 33 -7.60 -19.77 -9.81
N ALA A 34 -7.58 -20.59 -8.76
CA ALA A 34 -7.94 -20.16 -7.40
C ALA A 34 -6.96 -19.09 -6.88
N LYS A 35 -5.66 -19.32 -7.00
CA LYS A 35 -4.62 -18.39 -6.53
C LYS A 35 -4.71 -17.03 -7.23
N THR A 36 -4.86 -17.02 -8.56
CA THR A 36 -5.00 -15.76 -9.31
C THR A 36 -6.34 -15.06 -9.06
N PHE A 37 -7.42 -15.81 -8.81
CA PHE A 37 -8.68 -15.24 -8.36
C PHE A 37 -8.53 -14.56 -7.00
N LEU A 38 -8.02 -15.27 -5.98
CA LEU A 38 -7.85 -14.74 -4.62
C LEU A 38 -6.94 -13.50 -4.59
N LEU A 39 -5.83 -13.54 -5.34
CA LEU A 39 -4.94 -12.39 -5.48
C LEU A 39 -5.67 -11.17 -6.07
N SER A 40 -6.49 -11.37 -7.11
CA SER A 40 -7.23 -10.26 -7.74
C SER A 40 -8.39 -9.79 -6.86
N ALA A 41 -9.14 -10.71 -6.27
CA ALA A 41 -10.27 -10.43 -5.38
C ALA A 41 -9.85 -9.70 -4.10
N SER A 42 -8.64 -9.95 -3.58
CA SER A 42 -8.10 -9.19 -2.43
C SER A 42 -7.95 -7.68 -2.71
N GLN A 43 -7.88 -7.29 -3.98
CA GLN A 43 -7.80 -5.88 -4.38
C GLN A 43 -9.19 -5.25 -4.55
N VAL A 44 -10.27 -6.04 -4.50
CA VAL A 44 -11.64 -5.54 -4.54
C VAL A 44 -12.00 -4.99 -3.17
N TYR A 45 -12.34 -3.71 -3.11
CA TYR A 45 -12.79 -3.06 -1.90
C TYR A 45 -14.27 -3.27 -1.63
N ASP A 46 -15.07 -3.19 -2.70
CA ASP A 46 -16.51 -3.16 -2.64
C ASP A 46 -17.07 -4.21 -3.61
N PHE A 47 -17.51 -5.34 -3.05
CA PHE A 47 -18.12 -6.44 -3.79
C PHE A 47 -19.59 -6.19 -4.16
N SER A 48 -20.19 -5.06 -3.74
CA SER A 48 -21.53 -4.69 -4.20
C SER A 48 -21.50 -4.18 -5.65
N LYS A 49 -20.32 -3.78 -6.15
CA LYS A 49 -20.14 -3.39 -7.55
C LYS A 49 -20.00 -4.62 -8.45
N PRO A 50 -20.56 -4.59 -9.67
CA PRO A 50 -20.48 -5.70 -10.58
C PRO A 50 -19.02 -5.96 -11.02
N LEU A 51 -18.64 -7.23 -11.05
CA LEU A 51 -17.32 -7.71 -11.46
C LEU A 51 -17.44 -8.68 -12.63
N ILE A 52 -16.37 -8.77 -13.42
CA ILE A 52 -16.25 -9.77 -14.48
C ILE A 52 -15.17 -10.78 -14.10
N ILE A 53 -15.57 -12.04 -13.98
CA ILE A 53 -14.65 -13.17 -13.85
C ILE A 53 -14.40 -13.72 -15.25
N ALA A 54 -13.15 -13.60 -15.72
CA ALA A 54 -12.75 -14.14 -17.00
C ALA A 54 -11.72 -15.27 -16.82
N VAL A 55 -11.94 -16.35 -17.56
CA VAL A 55 -11.01 -17.49 -17.62
C VAL A 55 -9.98 -17.22 -18.71
N THR A 56 -8.70 -17.47 -18.43
CA THR A 56 -7.63 -17.38 -19.43
C THR A 56 -6.81 -18.64 -19.43
N SER A 57 -6.62 -19.24 -20.61
CA SER A 57 -5.70 -20.37 -20.81
C SER A 57 -4.26 -19.90 -20.71
N GLY A 58 -3.45 -20.65 -19.96
CA GLY A 58 -2.00 -20.60 -20.03
C GLY A 58 -1.45 -21.81 -20.79
N ASP A 59 -0.15 -22.01 -20.67
CA ASP A 59 0.54 -23.16 -21.26
C ASP A 59 0.18 -24.47 -20.53
N GLU A 60 0.31 -25.59 -21.23
CA GLU A 60 0.23 -26.95 -20.67
C GLU A 60 -1.05 -27.25 -19.84
N ASN A 61 -2.24 -26.93 -20.38
CA ASN A 61 -3.55 -27.12 -19.72
C ASN A 61 -3.74 -26.31 -18.42
N THR A 62 -2.96 -25.26 -18.23
CA THR A 62 -3.12 -24.36 -17.08
C THR A 62 -4.23 -23.36 -17.33
N VAL A 63 -5.04 -23.09 -16.30
CA VAL A 63 -6.11 -22.10 -16.35
C VAL A 63 -5.88 -21.05 -15.27
N PHE A 64 -5.95 -19.77 -15.65
CA PHE A 64 -5.85 -18.61 -14.78
C PHE A 64 -7.18 -17.86 -14.72
N CYS A 65 -7.40 -17.17 -13.61
CA CYS A 65 -8.51 -16.25 -13.43
C CYS A 65 -8.02 -14.81 -13.62
N ARG A 66 -8.81 -14.01 -14.34
CA ARG A 66 -8.68 -12.56 -14.40
C ARG A 66 -9.95 -11.92 -13.89
N LEU A 67 -9.81 -10.93 -13.03
CA LEU A 67 -10.93 -10.15 -12.51
C LEU A 67 -10.90 -8.75 -13.11
N TYR A 68 -12.05 -8.23 -13.48
CA TYR A 68 -12.19 -6.87 -13.99
C TYR A 68 -13.33 -6.17 -13.27
N ASP A 69 -13.18 -4.85 -13.12
CA ASP A 69 -14.32 -4.00 -12.78
C ASP A 69 -15.27 -3.95 -13.98
N ALA A 70 -16.55 -4.28 -13.78
CA ALA A 70 -17.48 -4.43 -14.90
C ALA A 70 -17.87 -3.09 -15.53
N VAL A 71 -17.71 -1.97 -14.83
CA VAL A 71 -18.07 -0.63 -15.30
C VAL A 71 -16.94 -0.06 -16.15
N THR A 72 -15.73 -0.03 -15.58
CA THR A 72 -14.55 0.55 -16.24
C THR A 72 -13.86 -0.40 -17.20
N LYS A 73 -14.16 -1.71 -17.09
CA LYS A 73 -13.47 -2.80 -17.81
C LYS A 73 -11.96 -2.87 -17.50
N VAL A 74 -11.50 -2.19 -16.46
CA VAL A 74 -10.10 -2.21 -16.04
C VAL A 74 -9.81 -3.51 -15.30
N ARG A 75 -8.67 -4.12 -15.63
CA ARG A 75 -8.22 -5.36 -14.99
C ARG A 75 -7.78 -5.07 -13.57
N ILE A 76 -8.38 -5.80 -12.63
CA ILE A 76 -7.94 -5.84 -11.24
C ILE A 76 -6.79 -6.84 -11.18
N ARG A 77 -5.60 -6.37 -10.82
CA ARG A 77 -4.39 -7.19 -10.80
C ARG A 77 -3.63 -7.01 -9.50
N ARG A 78 -3.12 -8.11 -8.97
CA ARG A 78 -2.04 -8.15 -7.99
C ARG A 78 -0.87 -8.92 -8.57
N GLU A 79 0.35 -8.57 -8.16
CA GLU A 79 1.54 -9.33 -8.55
C GLU A 79 1.48 -10.76 -8.00
N TRP A 80 2.03 -11.70 -8.77
CA TRP A 80 2.09 -13.09 -8.35
C TRP A 80 3.08 -13.23 -7.18
N ASN A 81 2.62 -13.81 -6.08
CA ASN A 81 3.46 -14.14 -4.94
C ASN A 81 3.24 -15.62 -4.56
N PRO A 82 4.22 -16.50 -4.79
CA PRO A 82 4.09 -17.92 -4.45
C PRO A 82 4.06 -18.17 -2.93
N ASN A 83 4.63 -17.24 -2.15
CA ASN A 83 4.68 -17.29 -0.69
C ASN A 83 3.58 -16.42 -0.05
N ALA A 84 2.52 -16.10 -0.80
CA ALA A 84 1.40 -15.34 -0.24
C ALA A 84 0.73 -16.11 0.89
N ASP A 85 0.33 -15.40 1.94
CA ASP A 85 -0.49 -15.95 2.99
C ASP A 85 -1.94 -16.08 2.51
N TRP A 86 -2.26 -17.23 1.90
CA TRP A 86 -3.56 -17.52 1.33
C TRP A 86 -4.68 -17.53 2.37
N ALA A 87 -4.40 -17.95 3.61
CA ALA A 87 -5.39 -17.98 4.68
C ALA A 87 -5.79 -16.57 5.09
N SER A 88 -4.80 -15.68 5.26
CA SER A 88 -5.05 -14.26 5.54
C SER A 88 -5.80 -13.58 4.40
N ILE A 89 -5.44 -13.84 3.14
CA ILE A 89 -6.15 -13.30 1.97
C ILE A 89 -7.62 -13.76 1.94
N ILE A 90 -7.90 -15.03 2.22
CA ILE A 90 -9.26 -15.55 2.23
C ILE A 90 -10.08 -14.90 3.35
N SER A 91 -9.51 -14.80 4.55
CA SER A 91 -10.17 -14.14 5.69
C SER A 91 -10.48 -12.67 5.40
N GLU A 92 -9.54 -11.96 4.77
CA GLU A 92 -9.71 -10.57 4.34
C GLU A 92 -10.84 -10.42 3.31
N ILE A 93 -10.92 -11.30 2.32
CA ILE A 93 -12.00 -11.26 1.32
C ILE A 93 -13.36 -11.56 1.99
N GLN A 94 -13.41 -12.56 2.87
CA GLN A 94 -14.65 -12.92 3.58
C GLN A 94 -15.13 -11.82 4.53
N SER A 95 -14.24 -11.10 5.20
CA SER A 95 -14.62 -9.96 6.05
C SER A 95 -15.28 -8.85 5.24
N ARG A 96 -14.73 -8.55 4.05
CA ARG A 96 -15.34 -7.59 3.10
C ARG A 96 -16.69 -8.05 2.56
N LEU A 97 -16.86 -9.34 2.28
CA LEU A 97 -18.13 -9.91 1.78
C LEU A 97 -19.24 -9.94 2.83
N THR A 98 -18.90 -10.14 4.10
CA THR A 98 -19.89 -10.27 5.18
C THR A 98 -20.31 -8.92 5.80
N GLY A 99 -19.73 -7.81 5.33
CA GLY A 99 -19.96 -6.49 5.92
C GLY A 99 -19.36 -6.33 7.32
N ILE A 100 -18.74 -7.38 7.88
CA ILE A 100 -17.93 -7.32 9.08
C ILE A 100 -16.57 -6.79 8.61
N SER A 101 -16.49 -5.48 8.39
CA SER A 101 -15.22 -4.81 8.14
C SER A 101 -14.32 -4.96 9.36
N SER A 102 -13.62 -6.10 9.45
CA SER A 102 -12.41 -6.19 10.26
C SER A 102 -11.44 -5.18 9.66
N SER A 103 -11.21 -4.12 10.41
CA SER A 103 -10.38 -2.96 10.12
C SER A 103 -8.89 -3.33 9.99
N VAL A 104 -8.55 -4.18 9.03
CA VAL A 104 -7.17 -4.47 8.65
C VAL A 104 -6.92 -3.80 7.29
N PRO A 105 -6.17 -2.69 7.23
CA PRO A 105 -5.95 -1.99 5.97
C PRO A 105 -4.78 -2.64 5.21
N LEU A 106 -5.09 -3.39 4.15
CA LEU A 106 -4.14 -3.72 3.09
C LEU A 106 -4.45 -2.90 1.84
N THR A 107 -3.57 -1.92 1.63
CA THR A 107 -3.11 -1.31 0.37
C THR A 107 -4.15 -1.17 -0.74
N GLN A 108 -5.02 -0.17 -0.61
CA GLN A 108 -5.66 0.47 -1.76
C GLN A 108 -4.76 1.60 -2.25
N GLU A 109 -4.53 1.70 -3.56
CA GLU A 109 -4.41 3.01 -4.21
C GLU A 109 -5.81 3.65 -4.21
N GLN A 110 -6.30 4.05 -3.03
CA GLN A 110 -7.27 5.14 -2.91
C GLN A 110 -6.57 6.43 -3.37
N PRO A 111 -7.31 7.48 -3.78
CA PRO A 111 -6.71 8.80 -3.92
C PRO A 111 -6.02 9.10 -2.59
N THR A 112 -4.69 9.04 -2.59
CA THR A 112 -3.88 9.17 -1.38
C THR A 112 -4.33 10.44 -0.70
N HIS A 113 -4.80 10.32 0.55
CA HIS A 113 -5.06 11.49 1.36
C HIS A 113 -3.83 12.40 1.26
N PRO A 114 -3.97 13.72 1.08
CA PRO A 114 -2.83 14.60 0.82
C PRO A 114 -1.69 14.41 1.82
N GLN A 115 -2.02 14.07 3.07
CA GLN A 115 -1.06 13.78 4.13
C GLN A 115 -0.33 12.42 3.95
N ASP A 116 -1.02 11.38 3.48
CA ASP A 116 -0.41 10.07 3.20
C ASP A 116 0.55 10.18 2.01
N LEU A 117 0.17 10.94 0.97
CA LEU A 117 1.06 11.25 -0.15
C LEU A 117 2.29 12.03 0.32
N ARG A 118 2.07 13.06 1.15
CA ARG A 118 3.12 13.92 1.71
C ARG A 118 4.16 13.10 2.49
N ILE A 119 3.72 12.27 3.45
CA ILE A 119 4.64 11.41 4.23
C ILE A 119 5.35 10.41 3.33
N LYS A 120 4.64 9.78 2.37
CA LYS A 120 5.27 8.84 1.43
C LYS A 120 6.37 9.49 0.61
N GLN A 121 6.11 10.67 0.04
CA GLN A 121 7.08 11.38 -0.80
C GLN A 121 8.29 11.86 0.01
N ILE A 122 8.06 12.41 1.21
CA ILE A 122 9.14 12.90 2.08
C ILE A 122 9.98 11.73 2.61
N ARG A 123 9.35 10.61 2.99
CA ARG A 123 10.05 9.40 3.42
C ARG A 123 10.96 8.87 2.31
N THR A 124 10.46 8.80 1.09
CA THR A 124 11.26 8.37 -0.08
C THR A 124 12.38 9.36 -0.39
N LEU A 125 12.15 10.67 -0.22
CA LEU A 125 13.18 11.68 -0.45
C LEU A 125 14.33 11.59 0.54
N LEU A 126 14.02 11.33 1.82
CA LEU A 126 14.99 11.28 2.92
C LEU A 126 15.58 9.87 3.13
N ASP A 127 15.14 8.88 2.35
CA ASP A 127 15.41 7.45 2.55
C ASP A 127 15.14 7.00 4.00
N TYR A 128 14.07 7.55 4.59
CA TYR A 128 13.74 7.31 5.99
C TYR A 128 13.08 5.94 6.18
N PRO A 129 13.48 5.15 7.19
CA PRO A 129 12.96 3.80 7.39
C PRO A 129 11.46 3.83 7.71
N LEU A 130 10.72 2.92 7.09
CA LEU A 130 9.27 2.82 7.25
C LEU A 130 8.89 2.44 8.70
N ASP A 131 9.74 1.67 9.38
CA ASP A 131 9.44 1.18 10.72
C ASP A 131 9.38 2.31 11.74
N LEU A 132 10.23 3.33 11.63
CA LEU A 132 10.17 4.53 12.48
C LEU A 132 8.90 5.36 12.24
N VAL A 133 8.38 5.37 11.01
CA VAL A 133 7.09 6.00 10.71
C VAL A 133 5.95 5.22 11.37
N LYS A 134 5.99 3.89 11.31
CA LYS A 134 5.00 3.03 11.98
C LYS A 134 5.04 3.19 13.49
N GLU A 135 6.23 3.23 14.09
CA GLU A 135 6.40 3.48 15.53
C GLU A 135 5.82 4.83 15.94
N TYR A 136 6.07 5.89 15.16
CA TYR A 136 5.49 7.21 15.42
C TYR A 136 3.96 7.19 15.37
N LEU A 137 3.39 6.48 14.39
CA LEU A 137 1.93 6.33 14.24
C LEU A 137 1.33 5.53 15.42
N GLN A 138 1.96 4.43 15.80
CA GLN A 138 1.59 3.64 16.98
C GLN A 138 1.66 4.45 18.28
N PHE A 139 2.68 5.30 18.43
CA PHE A 139 2.81 6.21 19.57
C PHE A 139 1.70 7.28 19.62
N GLN A 140 1.07 7.56 18.48
CA GLN A 140 -0.08 8.46 18.38
C GLN A 140 -1.43 7.72 18.40
N ASP A 141 -1.42 6.40 18.67
CA ASP A 141 -2.62 5.54 18.70
C ASP A 141 -3.42 5.57 17.38
N VAL A 142 -2.72 5.67 16.25
CA VAL A 142 -3.33 5.72 14.91
C VAL A 142 -2.63 4.77 13.94
N ASP A 143 -3.39 4.21 13.00
CA ASP A 143 -2.86 3.27 12.01
C ASP A 143 -2.35 3.93 10.73
N ARG A 144 -2.67 5.21 10.49
CA ARG A 144 -2.33 5.90 9.25
C ARG A 144 -2.16 7.41 9.44
N PRO A 145 -1.25 8.06 8.67
CA PRO A 145 -1.03 9.51 8.73
C PRO A 145 -2.30 10.34 8.48
N SER A 146 -3.20 9.90 7.60
CA SER A 146 -4.49 10.61 7.36
C SER A 146 -5.40 10.77 8.57
N LEU A 147 -5.21 9.97 9.63
CA LEU A 147 -5.95 10.12 10.89
C LEU A 147 -5.31 11.16 11.83
N LEU A 148 -4.12 11.66 11.50
CA LEU A 148 -3.44 12.67 12.29
C LEU A 148 -3.88 14.08 11.89
N PRO A 149 -4.04 14.97 12.88
CA PRO A 149 -4.18 16.38 12.59
C PRO A 149 -2.88 16.93 11.96
N THR A 150 -3.01 17.96 11.13
CA THR A 150 -1.92 18.47 10.27
C THR A 150 -0.68 18.87 11.07
N ASN A 151 -0.84 19.42 12.27
CA ASN A 151 0.25 19.76 13.18
C ASN A 151 1.13 18.54 13.60
N LYS A 152 0.53 17.35 13.72
CA LYS A 152 1.24 16.11 14.02
C LYS A 152 1.97 15.59 12.80
N ILE A 153 1.40 15.77 11.61
CA ILE A 153 2.08 15.49 10.34
C ILE A 153 3.28 16.41 10.16
N ASP A 154 3.15 17.70 10.42
CA ASP A 154 4.27 18.65 10.36
C ASP A 154 5.39 18.26 11.34
N SER A 155 5.00 17.80 12.54
CA SER A 155 5.94 17.31 13.55
C SER A 155 6.69 16.06 13.07
N LEU A 156 5.98 15.11 12.45
CA LEU A 156 6.59 13.91 11.88
C LEU A 156 7.57 14.26 10.76
N VAL A 157 7.17 15.12 9.82
CA VAL A 157 8.03 15.60 8.73
C VAL A 157 9.29 16.27 9.29
N LYS A 158 9.13 17.14 10.29
CA LYS A 158 10.25 17.78 10.98
C LYS A 158 11.19 16.74 11.58
N THR A 159 10.67 15.75 12.32
CA THR A 159 11.48 14.68 12.91
C THR A 159 12.26 13.91 11.85
N MET A 160 11.64 13.56 10.73
CA MET A 160 12.31 12.86 9.63
C MET A 160 13.44 13.71 9.03
N CYS A 161 13.20 15.01 8.80
CA CYS A 161 14.21 15.93 8.27
C CYS A 161 15.39 16.11 9.22
N LEU A 162 15.13 16.24 10.52
CA LEU A 162 16.17 16.36 11.55
C LEU A 162 16.97 15.07 11.69
N ALA A 163 16.31 13.91 11.65
CA ALA A 163 16.98 12.62 11.68
C ALA A 163 17.92 12.45 10.46
N TRP A 164 17.49 12.88 9.28
CA TRP A 164 18.35 12.90 8.10
C TRP A 164 19.51 13.90 8.20
N ALA A 165 19.31 15.03 8.88
CA ALA A 165 20.36 16.04 9.05
C ALA A 165 21.30 15.75 10.25
N ALA A 166 20.95 14.80 11.11
CA ALA A 166 21.69 14.50 12.34
C ALA A 166 23.16 14.09 12.09
N ASP A 167 23.45 13.43 10.97
CA ASP A 167 24.83 13.07 10.59
C ASP A 167 25.59 14.21 9.86
N LYS A 168 24.92 15.34 9.61
CA LYS A 168 25.43 16.42 8.74
C LYS A 168 25.72 17.72 9.48
N PHE A 169 25.27 17.84 10.72
CA PHE A 169 25.53 18.98 11.59
C PHE A 169 26.15 18.47 12.89
N ASP A 170 27.15 19.19 13.40
CA ASP A 170 27.80 18.85 14.66
C ASP A 170 26.88 19.09 15.87
N ASN A 171 25.98 20.09 15.77
CA ASN A 171 24.99 20.37 16.80
C ASN A 171 23.56 20.14 16.28
N PRO A 172 22.70 19.44 17.06
CA PRO A 172 21.28 19.29 16.75
C PRO A 172 20.52 20.62 16.60
N ASN A 173 20.95 21.64 17.35
CA ASN A 173 20.35 22.97 17.31
C ASN A 173 20.60 23.68 15.97
N ASP A 174 21.75 23.44 15.35
CA ASP A 174 22.11 24.04 14.05
C ASP A 174 21.30 23.40 12.92
N ALA A 175 21.08 22.08 12.99
CA ALA A 175 20.19 21.35 12.09
C ALA A 175 18.75 21.88 12.19
N GLN A 176 18.26 22.13 13.41
CA GLN A 176 16.92 22.66 13.63
C GLN A 176 16.78 24.11 13.14
N ALA A 177 17.75 24.98 13.42
CA ALA A 177 17.74 26.36 12.95
C ALA A 177 17.79 26.42 11.41
N SER A 178 18.60 25.57 10.79
CA SER A 178 18.69 25.45 9.33
C SER A 178 17.38 24.98 8.70
N TYR A 179 16.76 23.92 9.24
CA TYR A 179 15.45 23.45 8.77
C TYR A 179 14.37 24.53 8.89
N GLN A 180 14.33 25.24 10.03
CA GLN A 180 13.38 26.33 10.24
C GLN A 180 13.54 27.42 9.18
N LYS A 181 14.77 27.86 8.93
CA LYS A 181 15.08 28.94 7.98
C LYS A 181 14.77 28.57 6.53
N TYR A 182 15.13 27.36 6.09
CA TYR A 182 15.04 27.00 4.67
C TYR A 182 13.75 26.27 4.28
N VAL A 183 13.14 25.52 5.20
CA VAL A 183 11.93 24.75 4.92
C VAL A 183 10.70 25.46 5.47
N VAL A 184 10.70 25.85 6.74
CA VAL A 184 9.49 26.42 7.37
C VAL A 184 9.19 27.83 6.84
N GLU A 185 10.20 28.70 6.69
CA GLU A 185 9.98 30.03 6.09
C GLU A 185 9.57 29.94 4.61
N ALA A 186 10.12 28.99 3.84
CA ALA A 186 9.73 28.80 2.45
C ALA A 186 8.26 28.37 2.33
N VAL A 187 7.82 27.43 3.17
CA VAL A 187 6.41 26.99 3.22
C VAL A 187 5.49 28.11 3.69
N ALA A 188 5.92 28.92 4.68
CA ALA A 188 5.16 30.09 5.12
C ALA A 188 4.99 31.14 4.00
N ASN A 189 5.95 31.23 3.08
CA ASN A 189 5.89 32.07 1.88
C ASN A 189 5.14 31.41 0.70
N SER A 190 4.32 30.39 0.97
CA SER A 190 3.54 29.64 -0.03
C SER A 190 4.36 28.82 -1.04
N ALA A 191 5.62 28.50 -0.73
CA ALA A 191 6.40 27.56 -1.54
C ALA A 191 6.01 26.11 -1.21
N ASP A 192 6.09 25.24 -2.21
CA ASP A 192 5.87 23.81 -2.01
C ASP A 192 6.95 23.23 -1.07
N GLU A 193 6.50 22.48 -0.06
CA GLU A 193 7.36 21.91 0.98
C GLU A 193 8.39 20.93 0.40
N LEU A 194 7.99 20.12 -0.57
CA LEU A 194 8.86 19.06 -1.08
C LEU A 194 10.06 19.60 -1.90
N PRO A 195 9.88 20.57 -2.82
CA PRO A 195 10.98 21.34 -3.38
C PRO A 195 11.84 22.06 -2.33
N ALA A 196 11.23 22.64 -1.28
CA ALA A 196 11.97 23.34 -0.23
C ALA A 196 12.88 22.38 0.56
N ILE A 197 12.38 21.21 0.97
CA ILE A 197 13.18 20.17 1.64
C ILE A 197 14.32 19.71 0.72
N ARG A 198 14.04 19.45 -0.55
CA ARG A 198 15.08 19.02 -1.51
C ARG A 198 16.17 20.08 -1.69
N ALA A 199 15.79 21.35 -1.82
CA ALA A 199 16.73 22.46 -1.95
C ALA A 199 17.59 22.61 -0.70
N TRP A 200 16.97 22.51 0.49
CA TRP A 200 17.68 22.51 1.77
C TRP A 200 18.68 21.34 1.86
N MET A 201 18.27 20.11 1.55
CA MET A 201 19.16 18.95 1.54
C MET A 201 20.37 19.14 0.63
N GLN A 202 20.18 19.73 -0.54
CA GLN A 202 21.28 20.05 -1.47
C GLN A 202 22.24 21.08 -0.87
N GLN A 203 21.73 22.10 -0.18
CA GLN A 203 22.58 23.08 0.51
C GLN A 203 23.37 22.46 1.66
N VAL A 204 22.73 21.62 2.48
CA VAL A 204 23.39 20.89 3.57
C VAL A 204 24.49 19.98 3.02
N ALA A 205 24.21 19.26 1.92
CA ALA A 205 25.20 18.43 1.25
C ALA A 205 26.39 19.24 0.71
N LYS A 206 26.15 20.42 0.12
CA LYS A 206 27.21 21.33 -0.34
C LYS A 206 28.05 21.89 0.80
N ALA A 207 27.40 22.29 1.90
CA ALA A 207 28.08 22.82 3.09
C ALA A 207 29.00 21.77 3.73
N LYS A 208 28.57 20.50 3.79
CA LYS A 208 29.38 19.37 4.27
C LYS A 208 30.52 19.01 3.31
N ALA A 209 30.31 19.16 2.00
CA ALA A 209 31.31 18.86 0.98
C ALA A 209 32.42 19.92 0.85
N GLY A 210 32.35 21.03 1.60
CA GLY A 210 33.37 22.07 1.57
C GLY A 210 33.51 22.78 0.21
N VAL A 211 32.46 22.77 -0.62
CA VAL A 211 32.46 23.50 -1.90
C VAL A 211 31.88 24.90 -1.65
N THR A 212 32.74 25.78 -1.14
CA THR A 212 32.63 27.24 -1.32
C THR A 212 33.22 27.66 -2.65
#